data_AF-A0A2P6WCL4-F1
#
_entry.id   AF-A0A2P6WCL4-F1
#
_cell.length_a   1.000
_cell.length_b   1.000
_cell.length_c   1.000
_cell.angle_alpha   90.00
_cell.angle_beta   90.00
_cell.angle_gamma   90.00
#
_symmetry.space_group_name_H-M   'P 1'
#
loop_
_entity.id
_entity.type
_entity.pdbx_description
1 polymer ?
#
loop_
_entity_poly.entity_id
_entity_poly.type
_entity_poly.pdbx_seq_one_letter_code
_entity_poly.pdbx_strand_id
1 'polypeptide(L)'
;MQKCLKDRYIYSPKLIRDLIFAELRAGMTSLADKQLTVSQLLREASTQAEEKAQAEGVKFEFWRSATDGVLENLVAAQVLLDEHGRAIEPGPHARGTKVSGLSAEFENQCEGYLLEYLIVTLGDVSWPKDRTALAHALFKVGPTRKEVYELQDRVDELMALQKGRIVEKKDGTLSVEP
;
A
#
# COMPACT_ATOMS: atom_id res chain seq x y z
N MET A 1 -11.51 -6.77 8.99
CA MET A 1 -10.20 -6.35 8.44
C MET A 1 -10.33 -5.67 7.08
N GLN A 2 -10.55 -6.38 5.97
CA GLN A 2 -10.60 -5.75 4.63
C GLN A 2 -11.63 -4.61 4.52
N LYS A 3 -12.80 -4.74 5.15
CA LYS A 3 -13.81 -3.67 5.22
C LYS A 3 -13.24 -2.39 5.84
N CYS A 4 -12.40 -2.48 6.86
CA CYS A 4 -11.77 -1.32 7.52
C CYS A 4 -10.89 -0.53 6.56
N LEU A 5 -10.15 -1.21 5.68
CA LEU A 5 -9.34 -0.58 4.64
C LEU A 5 -10.22 0.11 3.58
N LYS A 6 -11.34 -0.52 3.21
CA LYS A 6 -12.31 0.03 2.25
C LYS A 6 -13.02 1.26 2.80
N ASP A 7 -13.48 1.20 4.06
CA ASP A 7 -14.15 2.32 4.74
C ASP A 7 -13.23 3.55 4.86
N ARG A 8 -11.91 3.33 4.93
CA ARG A 8 -10.90 4.41 4.94
C ARG A 8 -10.44 4.87 3.56
N TYR A 9 -10.90 4.22 2.49
CA TYR A 9 -10.50 4.48 1.11
C TYR A 9 -8.99 4.27 0.84
N ILE A 10 -8.35 3.34 1.56
CA ILE A 10 -6.92 2.96 1.36
C ILE A 10 -6.77 1.53 0.81
N TYR A 11 -7.89 0.86 0.51
CA TYR A 11 -7.87 -0.49 -0.02
C TYR A 11 -7.63 -0.50 -1.53
N SER A 12 -6.71 -1.35 -1.95
CA SER A 12 -6.55 -1.82 -3.33
C SER A 12 -6.28 -3.33 -3.34
N PRO A 13 -6.80 -4.10 -4.32
CA PRO A 13 -6.41 -5.49 -4.47
C PRO A 13 -4.90 -5.61 -4.70
N LYS A 14 -4.23 -6.57 -4.06
CA LYS A 14 -2.77 -6.73 -4.12
C LYS A 14 -2.21 -6.81 -5.55
N LEU A 15 -2.80 -7.64 -6.42
CA LEU A 15 -2.39 -7.71 -7.84
C LEU A 15 -2.45 -6.34 -8.53
N ILE A 16 -3.51 -5.58 -8.32
CA ILE A 16 -3.69 -4.26 -8.95
C ILE A 16 -2.72 -3.25 -8.35
N ARG A 17 -2.51 -3.31 -7.04
CA ARG A 17 -1.51 -2.47 -6.34
C ARG A 17 -0.10 -2.73 -6.88
N ASP A 18 0.27 -3.99 -7.10
CA ASP A 18 1.60 -4.37 -7.58
C ASP A 18 1.85 -3.90 -9.01
N LEU A 19 0.84 -4.01 -9.88
CA LEU A 19 0.92 -3.47 -11.23
C LEU A 19 1.13 -1.95 -11.21
N ILE A 20 0.40 -1.23 -10.35
CA ILE A 20 0.58 0.22 -10.19
C ILE A 20 1.96 0.54 -9.60
N PHE A 21 2.43 -0.23 -8.61
CA PHE A 21 3.76 -0.06 -8.01
C PHE A 21 4.90 -0.27 -9.00
N ALA A 22 4.78 -1.28 -9.88
CA ALA A 22 5.74 -1.52 -10.95
C ALA A 22 5.83 -0.31 -11.90
N GLU A 23 4.69 0.24 -12.32
CA GLU A 23 4.66 1.41 -13.20
C GLU A 23 5.12 2.69 -12.50
N LEU A 24 4.82 2.87 -11.22
CA LEU A 24 5.37 3.97 -10.43
C LEU A 24 6.89 3.91 -10.43
N ARG A 25 7.47 2.73 -10.12
CA ARG A 25 8.93 2.51 -10.11
C ARG A 25 9.55 2.79 -11.48
N ALA A 26 8.93 2.33 -12.56
CA ALA A 26 9.38 2.62 -13.92
C ALA A 26 9.28 4.12 -14.25
N GLY A 27 8.16 4.75 -13.91
CA GLY A 27 7.85 6.15 -14.17
C GLY A 27 8.79 7.13 -13.46
N MET A 28 9.33 6.76 -12.29
CA MET A 28 10.30 7.58 -11.55
C MET A 28 11.52 7.99 -12.36
N THR A 29 11.98 7.13 -13.27
CA THR A 29 13.15 7.41 -14.12
C THR A 29 12.92 8.57 -15.09
N SER A 30 11.65 8.89 -15.38
CA SER A 30 11.23 9.93 -16.31
C SER A 30 10.72 11.22 -15.64
N LEU A 31 10.71 11.27 -14.30
CA LEU A 31 10.14 12.41 -13.55
C LEU A 31 10.98 13.68 -13.63
N ALA A 32 12.30 13.56 -13.80
CA ALA A 32 13.21 14.70 -13.88
C ALA A 32 12.79 15.72 -14.94
N ASP A 33 12.17 15.24 -16.03
CA ASP A 33 11.80 16.08 -17.18
C ASP A 33 10.35 16.62 -17.12
N LYS A 34 9.47 16.03 -16.31
CA LYS A 34 8.01 16.26 -16.39
C LYS A 34 7.39 17.05 -15.23
N GLN A 35 8.08 17.21 -14.10
CA GLN A 35 7.57 17.90 -12.90
C GLN A 35 6.11 17.58 -12.54
N LEU A 36 5.78 16.29 -12.45
CA LEU A 36 4.41 15.84 -12.21
C LEU A 36 3.98 16.13 -10.75
N THR A 37 2.69 16.38 -10.56
CA THR A 37 2.05 16.28 -9.24
C THR A 37 1.79 14.83 -8.87
N VAL A 38 1.58 14.54 -7.57
CA VAL A 38 1.19 13.21 -7.08
C VAL A 38 0.03 12.61 -7.88
N SER A 39 -1.03 13.40 -8.11
CA SER A 39 -2.20 12.93 -8.86
C SER A 39 -1.92 12.65 -10.34
N GLN A 40 -1.00 13.39 -10.96
CA GLN A 40 -0.61 13.18 -12.35
C GLN A 40 0.27 11.93 -12.48
N LEU A 41 1.29 11.79 -11.63
CA LEU A 41 2.15 10.60 -11.60
C LEU A 41 1.32 9.33 -11.45
N LEU A 42 0.41 9.31 -10.46
CA LEU A 42 -0.38 8.11 -10.21
C LEU A 42 -1.38 7.82 -11.33
N ARG A 43 -1.92 8.85 -11.98
CA ARG A 43 -2.79 8.66 -13.15
C ARG A 43 -2.01 8.04 -14.30
N GLU A 44 -0.81 8.54 -14.61
CA GLU A 44 0.05 7.98 -15.66
C GLU A 44 0.42 6.52 -15.36
N ALA A 45 0.86 6.23 -14.12
CA ALA A 45 1.19 4.88 -13.69
C ALA A 45 -0.03 3.95 -13.74
N SER A 46 -1.21 4.42 -13.32
CA SER A 46 -2.44 3.64 -13.37
C SER A 46 -2.88 3.33 -14.80
N THR A 47 -2.76 4.27 -15.73
CA THR A 47 -3.11 4.04 -17.14
C THR A 47 -2.18 2.99 -17.76
N GLN A 48 -0.87 3.10 -17.53
CA GLN A 48 0.10 2.11 -18.03
C GLN A 48 -0.11 0.73 -17.39
N ALA A 49 -0.43 0.68 -16.09
CA ALA A 49 -0.70 -0.55 -15.38
C ALA A 49 -1.96 -1.23 -15.91
N GLU A 50 -3.01 -0.46 -16.19
CA GLU A 50 -4.25 -0.95 -16.78
C GLU A 50 -4.03 -1.51 -18.19
N GLU A 51 -3.29 -0.80 -19.05
CA GLU A 51 -2.95 -1.26 -20.41
C GLU A 51 -2.18 -2.59 -20.38
N LYS A 52 -1.17 -2.71 -19.51
CA LYS A 52 -0.40 -3.95 -19.33
C LYS A 52 -1.27 -5.09 -18.79
N ALA A 53 -2.07 -4.82 -17.78
CA ALA A 53 -3.00 -5.79 -17.20
C ALA A 53 -3.98 -6.34 -18.25
N GLN A 54 -4.53 -5.46 -19.09
CA GLN A 54 -5.42 -5.85 -20.19
C GLN A 54 -4.70 -6.73 -21.21
N ALA A 55 -3.47 -6.38 -21.59
CA ALA A 55 -2.65 -7.19 -22.50
C ALA A 55 -2.33 -8.58 -21.93
N GLU A 56 -2.22 -8.70 -20.60
CA GLU A 56 -2.01 -9.96 -19.88
C GLU A 56 -3.33 -10.72 -19.56
N GLY A 57 -4.48 -10.19 -19.96
CA GLY A 57 -5.78 -10.82 -19.75
C GLY A 57 -6.36 -10.68 -18.35
N VAL A 58 -5.83 -9.77 -17.53
CA VAL A 58 -6.37 -9.44 -16.21
C VAL A 58 -7.71 -8.72 -16.35
N LYS A 59 -8.76 -9.29 -15.75
CA LYS A 59 -10.10 -8.70 -15.73
C LYS A 59 -10.31 -7.94 -14.43
N PHE A 60 -10.28 -6.61 -14.48
CA PHE A 60 -10.57 -5.74 -13.35
C PHE A 60 -11.25 -4.45 -13.82
N GLU A 61 -12.41 -4.12 -13.25
CA GLU A 61 -13.24 -2.99 -13.68
C GLU A 61 -13.10 -1.75 -12.79
N PHE A 62 -12.59 -1.90 -11.57
CA PHE A 62 -12.58 -0.85 -10.54
C PHE A 62 -11.22 -0.12 -10.44
N TRP A 63 -10.54 0.09 -11.57
CA TRP A 63 -9.22 0.73 -11.64
C TRP A 63 -9.18 2.05 -10.91
N ARG A 64 -10.12 2.96 -11.20
CA ARG A 64 -10.18 4.28 -10.53
C ARG A 64 -10.20 4.17 -9.00
N SER A 65 -11.04 3.31 -8.44
CA SER A 65 -11.14 3.12 -6.99
C SER A 65 -9.89 2.50 -6.40
N ALA A 66 -9.26 1.55 -7.10
CA ALA A 66 -7.99 0.96 -6.67
C ALA A 66 -6.86 1.99 -6.72
N THR A 67 -6.82 2.83 -7.74
CA THR A 67 -5.85 3.92 -7.90
C THR A 67 -5.99 4.96 -6.81
N ASP A 68 -7.22 5.41 -6.50
CA ASP A 68 -7.44 6.29 -5.35
C ASP A 68 -7.00 5.62 -4.04
N GLY A 69 -7.28 4.33 -3.85
CA GLY A 69 -6.81 3.57 -2.70
C GLY A 69 -5.28 3.50 -2.60
N VAL A 70 -4.59 3.32 -3.73
CA VAL A 70 -3.12 3.35 -3.80
C VAL A 70 -2.59 4.75 -3.49
N LEU A 71 -3.22 5.81 -3.99
CA LEU A 71 -2.83 7.20 -3.70
C LEU A 71 -2.83 7.46 -2.20
N GLU A 72 -3.98 7.20 -1.58
CA GLU A 72 -4.17 7.47 -0.16
C GLU A 72 -3.21 6.63 0.69
N ASN A 73 -2.90 5.41 0.25
CA ASN A 73 -1.90 4.58 0.92
C ASN A 73 -0.47 5.15 0.78
N LEU A 74 -0.04 5.54 -0.43
CA LEU A 74 1.30 6.11 -0.67
C LEU A 74 1.51 7.41 0.15
N VAL A 75 0.50 8.28 0.18
CA VAL A 75 0.55 9.52 0.94
C VAL A 75 0.57 9.24 2.44
N ALA A 76 -0.29 8.36 2.93
CA ALA A 76 -0.37 8.04 4.35
C ALA A 76 0.89 7.32 4.87
N ALA A 77 1.49 6.47 4.03
CA ALA A 77 2.78 5.84 4.29
C ALA A 77 3.98 6.78 4.10
N GLN A 78 3.75 8.04 3.68
CA GLN A 78 4.76 9.08 3.53
C GLN A 78 5.93 8.69 2.61
N VAL A 79 5.64 7.92 1.55
CA VAL A 79 6.68 7.36 0.67
C VAL A 79 6.96 8.20 -0.58
N LEU A 80 6.12 9.20 -0.85
CA LEU A 80 6.29 10.16 -1.94
C LEU A 80 7.15 11.32 -1.45
N LEU A 81 8.16 11.71 -2.24
CA LEU A 81 9.13 12.73 -1.84
C LEU A 81 9.01 14.00 -2.70
N ASP A 82 9.12 15.17 -2.07
CA ASP A 82 9.22 16.49 -2.71
C ASP A 82 10.63 16.75 -3.29
N GLU A 83 10.84 17.87 -3.96
CA GLU A 83 12.15 18.27 -4.53
C GLU A 83 13.30 18.39 -3.51
N HIS A 84 13.00 18.41 -2.22
CA HIS A 84 13.96 18.46 -1.13
C HIS A 84 14.22 17.08 -0.51
N GLY A 85 13.63 16.02 -1.06
CA GLY A 85 13.72 14.66 -0.54
C GLY A 85 12.92 14.44 0.74
N ARG A 86 11.99 15.34 1.08
CA ARG A 86 11.12 15.22 2.24
C ARG A 86 9.84 14.51 1.85
N ALA A 87 9.28 13.74 2.77
CA ALA A 87 8.00 13.09 2.54
C ALA A 87 6.88 14.12 2.35
N ILE A 88 6.05 13.91 1.33
CA ILE A 88 4.82 14.67 1.10
C ILE A 88 3.83 14.25 2.19
N GLU A 89 3.48 15.20 3.06
CA GLU A 89 2.61 14.94 4.20
C GLU A 89 1.15 14.66 3.81
N PRO A 90 0.44 13.82 4.57
CA PRO A 90 -0.99 13.64 4.40
C PRO A 90 -1.76 14.94 4.59
N GLY A 91 -2.68 15.23 3.67
CA GLY A 91 -3.52 16.41 3.76
C GLY A 91 -4.15 16.82 2.43
N PRO A 92 -4.98 17.89 2.44
CA PRO A 92 -5.72 18.34 1.26
C PRO A 92 -4.82 18.78 0.10
N HIS A 93 -3.55 19.11 0.37
CA HIS A 93 -2.60 19.58 -0.63
C HIS A 93 -1.71 18.47 -1.23
N ALA A 94 -1.69 17.27 -0.63
CA ALA A 94 -0.81 16.18 -1.04
C ALA A 94 -0.97 15.83 -2.52
N ARG A 95 -2.23 15.73 -2.97
CA ARG A 95 -2.60 15.41 -4.35
C ARG A 95 -2.05 16.39 -5.40
N GLY A 96 -1.89 17.66 -5.05
CA GLY A 96 -1.40 18.72 -5.93
C GLY A 96 0.09 19.04 -5.75
N THR A 97 0.76 18.36 -4.82
CA THR A 97 2.19 18.59 -4.55
C THR A 97 3.02 17.93 -5.63
N LYS A 98 4.12 18.59 -6.03
CA LYS A 98 5.07 18.03 -6.99
C LYS A 98 5.82 16.86 -6.36
N VAL A 99 5.95 15.78 -7.12
CA VAL A 99 6.72 14.61 -6.70
C VAL A 99 8.04 14.60 -7.44
N SER A 100 9.13 14.48 -6.69
CA SER A 100 10.49 14.38 -7.23
C SER A 100 11.10 12.99 -6.99
N GLY A 101 10.59 12.26 -6.00
CA GLY A 101 11.16 11.00 -5.54
C GLY A 101 10.12 10.03 -4.98
N LEU A 102 10.54 8.76 -4.87
CA LEU A 102 9.89 7.71 -4.09
C LEU A 102 10.93 7.16 -3.13
N SER A 103 10.50 6.82 -1.92
CA SER A 103 11.31 6.04 -0.99
C SER A 103 11.75 4.73 -1.64
N ALA A 104 13.00 4.31 -1.42
CA ALA A 104 13.54 3.08 -2.00
C ALA A 104 12.72 1.83 -1.64
N GLU A 105 12.17 1.83 -0.42
CA GLU A 105 11.38 0.74 0.16
C GLU A 105 9.87 1.06 0.19
N PHE A 106 9.39 1.89 -0.75
CA PHE A 106 8.01 2.42 -0.70
C PHE A 106 6.93 1.32 -0.63
N GLU A 107 7.15 0.17 -1.26
CA GLU A 107 6.21 -0.95 -1.25
C GLU A 107 6.09 -1.56 0.16
N ASN A 108 7.23 -1.83 0.80
CA ASN A 108 7.31 -2.33 2.18
C ASN A 108 6.65 -1.34 3.15
N GLN A 109 6.94 -0.05 2.98
CA GLN A 109 6.38 1.01 3.82
C GLN A 109 4.86 1.16 3.64
N CYS A 110 4.37 1.08 2.40
CA CYS A 110 2.93 1.09 2.11
C CYS A 110 2.19 -0.10 2.70
N GLU A 111 2.74 -1.31 2.56
CA GLU A 111 2.10 -2.50 3.11
C GLU A 111 2.19 -2.53 4.64
N GLY A 112 3.30 -2.05 5.20
CA GLY A 112 3.47 -1.82 6.64
C GLY A 112 2.44 -0.85 7.20
N TYR A 113 2.17 0.27 6.51
CA TYR A 113 1.12 1.21 6.91
C TYR A 113 -0.26 0.56 6.93
N LEU A 114 -0.61 -0.27 5.93
CA LEU A 114 -1.89 -0.99 5.92
C LEU A 114 -2.01 -1.96 7.10
N LEU A 115 -0.91 -2.63 7.47
CA LEU A 115 -0.84 -3.52 8.64
C LEU A 115 -1.04 -2.73 9.94
N GLU A 116 -0.29 -1.65 10.13
CA GLU A 116 -0.42 -0.75 11.30
C GLU A 116 -1.84 -0.21 11.42
N TYR A 117 -2.41 0.25 10.30
CA TYR A 117 -3.78 0.77 10.26
C TYR A 117 -4.80 -0.26 10.73
N LEU A 118 -4.67 -1.52 10.29
CA LEU A 118 -5.54 -2.61 10.74
C LEU A 118 -5.42 -2.85 12.24
N ILE A 119 -4.20 -2.92 12.77
CA ILE A 119 -3.93 -3.13 14.20
C ILE A 119 -4.54 -2.02 15.04
N VAL A 120 -4.26 -0.76 14.69
CA VAL A 120 -4.76 0.42 15.42
C VAL A 120 -6.28 0.53 15.35
N THR A 121 -6.86 0.35 14.17
CA THR A 121 -8.30 0.61 13.95
C THR A 121 -9.19 -0.47 14.56
N LEU A 122 -8.74 -1.73 14.55
CA LEU A 122 -9.50 -2.84 15.14
C LEU A 122 -9.29 -2.92 16.65
N GLY A 123 -8.06 -2.66 17.11
CA GLY A 123 -7.72 -2.63 18.54
C GLY A 123 -7.68 -4.01 19.24
N ASP A 124 -8.16 -5.06 18.58
CA ASP A 124 -8.29 -6.43 19.11
C ASP A 124 -7.53 -7.50 18.30
N VAL A 125 -6.63 -7.06 17.40
CA VAL A 125 -5.80 -7.96 16.59
C VAL A 125 -4.80 -8.68 17.48
N SER A 126 -4.80 -10.01 17.45
CA SER A 126 -3.96 -10.87 18.29
C SER A 126 -2.98 -11.71 17.47
N TRP A 127 -1.74 -11.86 17.96
CA TRP A 127 -0.72 -12.67 17.29
C TRP A 127 -0.49 -14.01 18.02
N PRO A 128 -0.32 -15.16 17.33
CA PRO A 128 -0.45 -15.37 15.88
C PRO A 128 -1.89 -15.66 15.41
N LYS A 129 -2.89 -15.54 16.30
CA LYS A 129 -4.29 -15.94 16.04
C LYS A 129 -4.88 -15.31 14.77
N ASP A 130 -4.61 -14.04 14.53
CA ASP A 130 -5.18 -13.27 13.42
C ASP A 130 -4.29 -13.21 12.15
N ARG A 131 -3.15 -13.92 12.16
CA ARG A 131 -2.15 -13.94 11.05
C ARG A 131 -2.81 -14.22 9.69
N THR A 132 -3.69 -15.21 9.60
CA THR A 132 -4.41 -15.56 8.36
C THR A 132 -5.39 -14.46 7.93
N ALA A 133 -6.07 -13.82 8.89
CA ALA A 133 -7.04 -12.77 8.60
C ALA A 133 -6.33 -11.51 8.07
N LEU A 134 -5.17 -11.17 8.64
CA LEU A 134 -4.28 -10.12 8.15
C LEU A 134 -3.79 -10.41 6.73
N ALA A 135 -3.26 -11.61 6.49
CA ALA A 135 -2.79 -12.06 5.18
C ALA A 135 -3.89 -11.94 4.11
N HIS A 136 -5.12 -12.36 4.43
CA HIS A 136 -6.25 -12.21 3.53
C HIS A 136 -6.67 -10.75 3.30
N ALA A 137 -6.63 -9.92 4.33
CA ALA A 137 -7.02 -8.52 4.22
C ALA A 137 -6.05 -7.70 3.36
N LEU A 138 -4.76 -8.00 3.47
CA LEU A 138 -3.68 -7.25 2.82
C LEU A 138 -3.35 -7.76 1.41
N PHE A 139 -3.37 -9.08 1.22
CA PHE A 139 -2.70 -9.71 0.07
C PHE A 139 -3.55 -10.64 -0.79
N LYS A 140 -4.78 -10.98 -0.38
CA LYS A 140 -5.56 -11.97 -1.14
C LYS A 140 -5.82 -11.50 -2.58
N VAL A 141 -5.30 -12.26 -3.54
CA VAL A 141 -5.55 -12.10 -4.98
C VAL A 141 -6.51 -13.18 -5.45
N GLY A 142 -7.78 -12.83 -5.72
CA GLY A 142 -8.75 -13.75 -6.34
C GLY A 142 -8.97 -15.10 -5.60
N PRO A 143 -9.56 -16.10 -6.29
CA PRO A 143 -9.88 -17.41 -5.71
C PRO A 143 -8.74 -18.44 -5.79
N THR A 144 -7.50 -18.03 -6.09
CA THR A 144 -6.39 -18.98 -6.21
C THR A 144 -5.92 -19.47 -4.83
N ARG A 145 -5.86 -20.80 -4.66
CA ARG A 145 -5.31 -21.49 -3.48
C ARG A 145 -3.79 -21.31 -3.28
N LYS A 146 -3.09 -20.64 -4.20
CA LYS A 146 -1.66 -20.32 -4.06
C LYS A 146 -1.42 -19.58 -2.73
N GLU A 147 -0.37 -20.01 -2.05
CA GLU A 147 -0.50 -20.63 -0.73
C GLU A 147 -0.76 -19.58 0.34
N VAL A 148 -1.80 -19.77 1.16
CA VAL A 148 -2.05 -18.91 2.31
C VAL A 148 -0.79 -18.71 3.16
N TYR A 149 0.11 -19.71 3.17
CA TYR A 149 1.43 -19.62 3.79
C TYR A 149 2.32 -18.52 3.19
N GLU A 150 2.43 -18.37 1.86
CA GLU A 150 3.18 -17.27 1.23
C GLU A 150 2.63 -15.90 1.67
N LEU A 151 1.29 -15.78 1.75
CA LEU A 151 0.66 -14.54 2.21
C LEU A 151 0.92 -14.27 3.69
N GLN A 152 0.93 -15.32 4.51
CA GLN A 152 1.24 -15.22 5.93
C GLN A 152 2.72 -14.92 6.17
N ASP A 153 3.63 -15.48 5.36
CA ASP A 153 5.06 -15.22 5.42
C ASP A 153 5.34 -13.75 5.07
N ARG A 154 4.61 -13.19 4.10
CA ARG A 154 4.67 -11.75 3.84
C ARG A 154 4.19 -10.91 5.03
N VAL A 155 3.19 -11.37 5.80
CA VAL A 155 2.80 -10.70 7.06
C VAL A 155 3.93 -10.79 8.07
N ASP A 156 4.59 -11.93 8.21
CA ASP A 156 5.73 -12.10 9.14
C ASP A 156 6.90 -11.19 8.78
N GLU A 157 7.22 -11.06 7.49
CA GLU A 157 8.22 -10.11 6.99
C GLU A 157 7.87 -8.67 7.39
N LEU A 158 6.62 -8.25 7.19
CA LEU A 158 6.19 -6.91 7.61
C LEU A 158 6.27 -6.73 9.13
N MET A 159 5.86 -7.73 9.91
CA MET A 159 6.00 -7.69 11.38
C MET A 159 7.46 -7.54 11.79
N ALA A 160 8.39 -8.21 11.11
CA ALA A 160 9.82 -8.09 11.34
C ALA A 160 10.38 -6.71 10.94
N LEU A 161 9.92 -6.14 9.82
CA LEU A 161 10.27 -4.78 9.38
C LEU A 161 9.73 -3.71 10.33
N GLN A 162 8.61 -3.98 11.01
CA GLN A 162 7.99 -3.10 11.99
C GLN A 162 8.42 -3.38 13.43
N LYS A 163 9.55 -4.08 13.62
CA LYS A 163 10.10 -4.39 14.94
C LYS A 163 10.36 -3.11 15.72
N GLY A 164 9.73 -3.01 16.90
CA GLY A 164 9.83 -1.84 17.77
C GLY A 164 8.68 -0.85 17.60
N ARG A 165 7.97 -0.88 16.45
CA ARG A 165 6.71 -0.15 16.25
C ARG A 165 5.52 -1.02 16.63
N ILE A 166 5.46 -2.25 16.15
CA ILE A 166 4.40 -3.20 16.54
C ILE A 166 4.85 -3.97 17.78
N VAL A 167 4.06 -3.92 18.85
CA VAL A 167 4.33 -4.61 20.12
C VAL A 167 3.14 -5.45 20.55
N GLU A 168 3.41 -6.59 21.18
CA GLU A 168 2.39 -7.42 21.81
C GLU A 168 2.16 -6.95 23.25
N LYS A 169 0.89 -6.67 23.59
CA LYS A 169 0.46 -6.30 24.93
C LYS A 169 0.33 -7.52 25.84
N LYS A 170 0.18 -7.27 27.13
CA LYS A 170 -0.03 -8.31 28.16
C LYS A 170 -1.28 -9.18 27.93
N ASP A 171 -2.28 -8.68 27.20
CA ASP A 171 -3.51 -9.39 26.87
C ASP A 171 -3.43 -10.18 25.56
N GLY A 172 -2.28 -10.19 24.89
CA GLY A 172 -2.04 -10.88 23.61
C GLY A 172 -2.48 -10.09 22.36
N THR A 173 -3.00 -8.86 22.53
CA THR A 173 -3.33 -7.97 21.40
C THR A 173 -2.12 -7.15 20.96
N LEU A 174 -2.11 -6.73 19.70
CA LEU A 174 -1.07 -5.89 19.13
C LEU A 174 -1.40 -4.39 19.34
N SER A 175 -0.38 -3.57 19.60
CA SER A 175 -0.42 -2.11 19.42
C SER A 175 0.67 -1.63 18.48
N VAL A 176 0.47 -0.42 17.95
CA VAL A 176 1.48 0.35 17.24
C VAL A 176 1.94 1.48 18.16
N GLU A 177 3.22 1.54 18.46
CA GLU A 177 3.87 2.60 19.22
C GLU A 177 4.44 3.68 18.27
N PRO A 178 4.58 4.95 18.73
CA PRO A 178 5.09 6.06 17.92
C PRO A 178 6.53 5.91 17.44
#